data_AF-A0A6G3XMU1-F1
#
_entry.id   AF-A0A6G3XMU1-F1
#
_cell.length_a   1.000
_cell.length_b   1.000
_cell.length_c   1.000
_cell.angle_alpha   90.00
_cell.angle_beta   90.00
_cell.angle_gamma   90.00
#
_symmetry.space_group_name_H-M   'P 1'
#
loop_
_entity.id
_entity.type
_entity.pdbx_description
1 polymer ?
#
loop_
_entity_poly.entity_id
_entity_poly.type
_entity_poly.pdbx_seq_one_letter_code
_entity_poly.pdbx_strand_id
1 'polypeptide(L)'
;LSELSGLNERGVDTSKLLISGNAHLITPYNVTLDKVTERFLGKRKIGTTGRGIGPTYADKINRVGIRVQDLYDESILVQKVEAALEQKNQLLAKVFNRRAIEAGKVVEDMLQYAEQIKPFVA
;
A
#
# COMPACT_ATOMS: atom_id res chain seq x y z
N LEU A 1 -9.26 -0.99 -8.77
CA LEU A 1 -10.51 -0.26 -9.09
C LEU A 1 -10.48 0.40 -10.46
N SER A 2 -9.56 1.32 -10.75
CA SER A 2 -9.49 1.95 -12.09
C SER A 2 -9.41 0.92 -13.23
N GLU A 3 -8.61 -0.14 -13.07
CA GLU A 3 -8.50 -1.21 -14.06
C GLU A 3 -9.80 -2.03 -14.19
N LEU A 4 -10.52 -2.28 -13.09
CA LEU A 4 -11.84 -2.92 -13.13
C LEU A 4 -12.85 -2.07 -13.88
N SER A 5 -12.89 -0.75 -13.61
CA SER A 5 -13.76 0.19 -14.34
C SER A 5 -13.47 0.16 -15.84
N GLY A 6 -12.19 0.29 -16.22
CA GLY A 6 -11.80 0.31 -17.63
C GLY A 6 -12.08 -1.01 -18.36
N LEU A 7 -12.01 -2.16 -17.68
CA LEU A 7 -12.40 -3.45 -18.25
C LEU A 7 -13.92 -3.54 -18.44
N ASN A 8 -14.70 -3.15 -17.42
CA ASN A 8 -16.16 -3.17 -17.48
C ASN A 8 -16.72 -2.20 -18.54
N GLU A 9 -16.14 -1.00 -18.67
CA GLU A 9 -16.48 -0.03 -19.73
C GLU A 9 -16.25 -0.58 -21.14
N ARG A 10 -15.31 -1.51 -21.28
CA ARG A 10 -15.01 -2.20 -22.54
C ARG A 10 -15.83 -3.49 -22.73
N GLY A 11 -16.80 -3.75 -21.85
CA GLY A 11 -17.66 -4.93 -21.91
C GLY A 11 -16.98 -6.23 -21.47
N VAL A 12 -15.85 -6.16 -20.77
CA VAL A 12 -15.17 -7.35 -20.21
C VAL A 12 -15.80 -7.70 -18.87
N ASP A 13 -16.33 -8.93 -18.75
CA ASP A 13 -16.91 -9.43 -17.50
C ASP A 13 -15.82 -9.71 -16.45
N THR A 14 -15.82 -8.93 -15.36
CA THR A 14 -14.90 -9.10 -14.23
C THR A 14 -15.49 -9.88 -13.05
N SER A 15 -16.69 -10.45 -13.17
CA SER A 15 -17.39 -11.14 -12.06
C SER A 15 -16.63 -12.35 -11.50
N LYS A 16 -15.74 -12.93 -12.31
CA LYS A 16 -14.91 -14.10 -11.94
C LYS A 16 -13.61 -13.74 -11.23
N LEU A 17 -13.31 -12.45 -11.03
CA LEU A 17 -12.11 -12.04 -10.30
C LEU A 17 -12.18 -12.50 -8.85
N LEU A 18 -11.11 -13.12 -8.38
CA LEU A 18 -10.91 -13.46 -6.98
C LEU A 18 -9.63 -12.80 -6.46
N ILE A 19 -9.70 -12.22 -5.26
CA ILE A 19 -8.61 -11.54 -4.56
C ILE A 19 -8.38 -12.31 -3.26
N SER A 20 -7.16 -12.83 -3.08
CA SER A 20 -6.82 -13.51 -1.83
C SER A 20 -6.85 -12.55 -0.64
N GLY A 21 -7.52 -12.94 0.44
CA GLY A 21 -7.46 -12.22 1.73
C GLY A 21 -6.03 -12.09 2.32
N ASN A 22 -5.09 -12.93 1.86
CA ASN A 22 -3.68 -12.91 2.28
C ASN A 22 -2.77 -12.07 1.37
N ALA A 23 -3.30 -11.53 0.27
CA ALA A 23 -2.54 -10.63 -0.59
C ALA A 23 -2.12 -9.38 0.18
N HIS A 24 -0.87 -8.95 -0.01
CA HIS A 24 -0.34 -7.74 0.62
C HIS A 24 -0.75 -6.52 -0.21
N LEU A 25 -1.11 -5.45 0.49
CA LEU A 25 -1.53 -4.19 -0.08
C LEU A 25 -0.34 -3.24 -0.21
N ILE A 26 -0.26 -2.59 -1.37
CA ILE A 26 0.61 -1.45 -1.55
C ILE A 26 -0.07 -0.25 -0.90
N THR A 27 0.53 0.29 0.15
CA THR A 27 0.03 1.47 0.88
C THR A 27 0.59 2.78 0.31
N PRO A 28 -0.03 3.94 0.59
CA PRO A 28 0.51 5.25 0.19
C PRO A 28 1.94 5.51 0.69
N TYR A 29 2.28 5.01 1.88
CA TYR A 29 3.64 5.15 2.41
C TYR A 29 4.66 4.29 1.66
N ASN A 30 4.26 3.12 1.13
CA ASN A 30 5.15 2.29 0.31
C ASN A 30 5.48 2.96 -1.02
N VAL A 31 4.50 3.61 -1.66
CA VAL A 31 4.73 4.42 -2.86
C VAL A 31 5.68 5.58 -2.56
N THR A 32 5.50 6.24 -1.42
CA THR A 32 6.36 7.36 -1.01
C THR A 32 7.79 6.91 -0.77
N LEU A 33 7.98 5.80 -0.04
CA LEU A 33 9.30 5.24 0.24
C LEU A 33 10.05 4.82 -1.03
N ASP A 34 9.36 4.18 -1.99
CA ASP A 34 9.95 3.78 -3.27
C ASP A 34 10.52 5.00 -4.01
N LYS A 35 9.68 6.02 -4.23
CA LYS A 35 10.07 7.26 -4.94
C LYS A 35 11.21 7.99 -4.22
N VAL A 36 11.14 8.08 -2.90
CA VAL A 36 12.12 8.83 -2.11
C VAL A 36 13.46 8.10 -2.06
N THR A 37 13.46 6.79 -1.84
CA THR A 37 14.67 5.95 -1.81
C THR A 37 15.36 5.99 -3.16
N GLU A 38 14.59 5.82 -4.24
CA GLU A 38 15.11 5.87 -5.60
C GLU A 38 15.74 7.23 -5.91
N ARG A 39 15.08 8.32 -5.55
CA ARG A 39 15.66 9.67 -5.68
C ARG A 39 16.98 9.82 -4.90
N PHE A 40 17.04 9.27 -3.69
CA PHE A 40 18.22 9.37 -2.82
C PHE A 40 19.41 8.57 -3.35
N LEU A 41 19.18 7.48 -4.10
CA LEU A 41 20.24 6.72 -4.76
C LEU A 41 20.97 7.52 -5.86
N GLY A 42 20.39 8.61 -6.35
CA GLY A 42 21.04 9.53 -7.29
C GLY A 42 21.41 8.85 -8.61
N LYS A 43 22.72 8.70 -8.88
CA LYS A 43 23.22 7.99 -10.07
C LYS A 43 23.11 6.47 -9.97
N ARG A 44 22.88 5.92 -8.77
CA ARG A 44 22.78 4.47 -8.50
C ARG A 44 21.33 3.98 -8.46
N LYS A 45 20.41 4.70 -9.12
CA LYS A 45 19.01 4.31 -9.24
C LYS A 45 18.89 2.96 -9.91
N ILE A 46 17.87 2.21 -9.51
CA ILE A 46 17.55 0.91 -10.09
C ILE A 46 16.74 1.09 -11.39
N GLY A 47 15.92 2.14 -11.46
CA GLY A 47 14.87 2.33 -12.45
C GLY A 47 13.52 1.78 -11.99
N THR A 48 13.13 1.96 -10.73
CA THR A 48 11.84 1.44 -10.24
C THR A 48 10.65 2.11 -10.93
N THR A 49 9.51 1.41 -10.95
CA THR A 49 8.26 1.99 -11.46
C THR A 49 7.68 3.08 -10.53
N GLY A 50 8.27 3.28 -9.34
CA GLY A 50 7.78 4.22 -8.32
C GLY A 50 6.38 3.88 -7.78
N ARG A 51 5.96 2.61 -7.90
CA ARG A 51 4.62 2.13 -7.51
C ARG A 51 4.59 1.48 -6.13
N GLY A 52 5.71 1.49 -5.38
CA GLY A 52 5.75 0.93 -4.03
C GLY A 52 5.93 -0.59 -3.96
N ILE A 53 6.31 -1.23 -5.07
CA ILE A 53 6.43 -2.69 -5.15
C ILE A 53 7.52 -3.20 -4.20
N GLY A 54 8.73 -2.63 -4.29
CA GLY A 54 9.86 -3.00 -3.45
C GLY A 54 9.55 -2.85 -1.95
N PRO A 55 9.14 -1.67 -1.47
CA PRO A 55 8.77 -1.46 -0.07
C PRO A 55 7.65 -2.39 0.42
N THR A 56 6.64 -2.69 -0.41
CA THR A 56 5.55 -3.62 -0.04
C THR A 56 6.06 -5.05 0.17
N TYR A 57 6.95 -5.53 -0.70
CA TYR A 57 7.58 -6.83 -0.48
C TYR A 57 8.53 -6.83 0.71
N ALA A 58 9.25 -5.74 0.98
CA ALA A 58 10.07 -5.61 2.19
C ALA A 58 9.20 -5.73 3.45
N ASP A 59 8.05 -5.04 3.48
CA ASP A 59 7.09 -5.13 4.59
C ASP A 59 6.52 -6.53 4.78
N LYS A 60 6.23 -7.24 3.68
CA LYS A 60 5.83 -8.66 3.72
C LYS A 60 6.90 -9.51 4.42
N ILE A 61 8.15 -9.38 4.02
CA ILE A 61 9.27 -10.16 4.59
C ILE A 61 9.53 -9.78 6.05
N ASN A 62 9.39 -8.50 6.39
CA ASN A 62 9.54 -7.99 7.74
C ASN A 62 8.33 -8.29 8.65
N ARG A 63 7.25 -8.85 8.10
CA ARG A 63 6.00 -9.19 8.81
C ARG A 63 5.28 -7.96 9.39
N VAL A 64 5.41 -6.82 8.73
CA VAL A 64 4.74 -5.54 9.08
C VAL A 64 3.80 -5.05 7.98
N GLY A 65 3.62 -5.84 6.92
CA GLY A 65 2.77 -5.48 5.80
C GLY A 65 1.28 -5.57 6.11
N ILE A 66 0.50 -4.71 5.45
CA ILE A 66 -0.96 -4.75 5.48
C ILE A 66 -1.45 -5.73 4.42
N ARG A 67 -2.42 -6.58 4.79
CA ARG A 67 -3.06 -7.55 3.90
C ARG A 67 -4.50 -7.15 3.60
N VAL A 68 -5.09 -7.72 2.56
CA VAL A 68 -6.49 -7.48 2.17
C VAL A 68 -7.45 -7.70 3.35
N GLN A 69 -7.29 -8.80 4.09
CA GLN A 69 -8.16 -9.10 5.24
C GLN A 69 -8.13 -8.03 6.34
N ASP A 70 -7.02 -7.29 6.45
CA ASP A 70 -6.86 -6.27 7.49
C ASP A 70 -7.77 -5.06 7.22
N LEU A 71 -8.27 -4.89 5.99
CA LEU A 71 -9.26 -3.84 5.66
C LEU A 71 -10.62 -4.05 6.33
N TYR A 72 -10.90 -5.26 6.84
CA TYR A 72 -12.19 -5.62 7.43
C TYR A 72 -12.18 -5.60 8.97
N ASP A 73 -11.07 -5.17 9.57
CA ASP A 73 -10.96 -4.86 11.00
C ASP A 73 -10.21 -3.52 11.13
N GLU A 74 -10.96 -2.44 11.27
CA GLU A 74 -10.42 -1.09 11.35
C GLU A 74 -9.46 -0.90 12.53
N SER A 75 -9.76 -1.52 13.68
CA SER A 75 -8.90 -1.44 14.86
C SER A 75 -7.53 -2.06 14.60
N ILE A 76 -7.51 -3.26 14.00
CA ILE A 76 -6.27 -3.92 13.59
C ILE A 76 -5.55 -3.12 12.50
N LEU A 77 -6.27 -2.56 11.54
CA LEU A 77 -5.68 -1.75 10.47
C LEU A 77 -4.95 -0.54 11.03
N VAL A 78 -5.58 0.21 11.94
CA VAL A 78 -4.97 1.37 12.60
C VAL A 78 -3.68 0.97 13.30
N GLN A 79 -3.73 -0.06 14.17
CA GLN A 79 -2.55 -0.52 14.91
C GLN A 79 -1.41 -0.92 13.98
N LYS A 80 -1.70 -1.64 12.89
CA LYS A 80 -0.68 -2.07 11.93
C LYS A 80 -0.10 -0.90 11.14
N VAL A 81 -0.93 0.05 10.72
CA VAL A 81 -0.46 1.24 10.00
C VAL A 81 0.42 2.11 10.90
N GLU A 82 0.03 2.32 12.16
CA GLU A 82 0.82 3.05 13.15
C GLU A 82 2.17 2.37 13.40
N ALA A 83 2.17 1.06 13.69
CA ALA A 83 3.39 0.29 13.89
C ALA A 83 4.31 0.32 12.66
N ALA A 84 3.75 0.18 11.46
CA ALA A 84 4.51 0.27 10.22
C ALA A 84 5.12 1.67 10.02
N LEU A 85 4.39 2.72 10.38
CA LEU A 85 4.81 4.11 10.21
C LEU A 85 5.81 4.58 11.27
N GLU A 86 5.89 3.95 12.43
CA GLU A 86 6.83 4.32 13.49
C GLU A 86 8.28 4.37 12.96
N GLN A 87 8.78 3.27 12.41
CA GLN A 87 10.14 3.23 11.85
C GLN A 87 10.24 4.03 10.54
N LYS A 88 9.22 3.95 9.68
CA LYS A 88 9.24 4.59 8.35
C LYS A 88 9.26 6.11 8.45
N ASN A 89 8.53 6.70 9.40
CA ASN A 89 8.52 8.15 9.62
C ASN A 89 9.84 8.66 10.19
N GLN A 90 10.52 7.87 11.05
CA GLN A 90 11.87 8.20 11.49
C GLN A 90 12.83 8.25 10.30
N LEU A 91 12.76 7.28 9.39
CA LEU A 91 13.57 7.24 8.18
C LEU A 91 13.26 8.42 7.24
N LEU A 92 11.97 8.68 6.99
CA LEU A 92 11.52 9.79 6.16
C LEU A 92 12.01 11.14 6.70
N ALA A 93 11.83 11.40 7.99
CA ALA A 93 12.22 12.66 8.61
C ALA A 93 13.75 12.82 8.69
N LYS A 94 14.45 11.81 9.22
CA LYS A 94 15.86 11.95 9.60
C LYS A 94 16.84 11.70 8.46
N VAL A 95 16.51 10.82 7.51
CA VAL A 95 17.42 10.44 6.42
C VAL A 95 17.02 11.12 5.13
N PHE A 96 15.73 11.15 4.83
CA PHE A 96 15.25 11.66 3.55
C PHE A 96 14.79 13.12 3.57
N ASN A 97 14.77 13.76 4.75
CA ASN A 97 14.26 15.11 4.96
C ASN A 97 12.87 15.31 4.35
N ARG A 98 11.95 14.39 4.68
CA ARG A 98 10.55 14.37 4.24
C ARG A 98 9.62 14.42 5.44
N ARG A 99 8.50 15.10 5.26
CA ARG A 99 7.44 15.16 6.28
C ARG A 99 6.96 13.74 6.60
N ALA A 100 6.77 13.48 7.90
CA ALA A 100 6.14 12.26 8.38
C ALA A 100 4.74 12.10 7.77
N ILE A 101 4.37 10.86 7.49
CA ILE A 101 3.05 10.48 7.00
C ILE A 101 2.15 10.25 8.21
N GLU A 102 0.94 10.80 8.15
CA GLU A 102 -0.07 10.64 9.19
C GLU A 102 -0.81 9.31 9.02
N ALA A 103 -0.88 8.52 10.10
CA ALA A 103 -1.51 7.20 10.07
C ALA A 103 -3.01 7.27 9.77
N GLY A 104 -3.73 8.21 10.40
CA GLY A 104 -5.18 8.37 10.21
C GLY A 104 -5.57 8.55 8.74
N LYS A 105 -4.83 9.40 8.01
CA LYS A 105 -5.06 9.61 6.58
C LYS A 105 -4.83 8.34 5.75
N VAL A 106 -3.81 7.55 6.08
CA VAL A 106 -3.54 6.29 5.39
C VAL A 106 -4.68 5.30 5.63
N VAL A 107 -5.16 5.21 6.87
CA VAL A 107 -6.27 4.33 7.24
C VAL A 107 -7.54 4.74 6.49
N GLU A 108 -7.87 6.04 6.50
CA GLU A 108 -9.02 6.60 5.77
C GLU A 108 -8.96 6.25 4.28
N ASP A 109 -7.82 6.52 3.63
CA ASP A 109 -7.60 6.21 2.21
C ASP A 109 -7.78 4.70 1.94
N MET A 110 -7.32 3.84 2.86
CA MET A 110 -7.39 2.39 2.69
C MET A 110 -8.81 1.83 2.87
N LEU A 111 -9.58 2.34 3.83
CA LEU A 111 -10.95 1.90 4.10
C LEU A 111 -11.91 2.23 2.94
N GLN A 112 -11.63 3.28 2.16
CA GLN A 112 -12.42 3.61 0.96
C GLN A 112 -12.47 2.47 -0.08
N TYR A 113 -11.47 1.59 -0.08
CA TYR A 113 -11.41 0.45 -0.98
C TYR A 113 -12.14 -0.79 -0.46
N ALA A 114 -12.33 -0.90 0.86
CA ALA A 114 -12.76 -2.13 1.53
C ALA A 114 -14.08 -2.67 0.97
N GLU A 115 -15.11 -1.83 0.91
CA GLU A 115 -16.44 -2.23 0.42
C GLU A 115 -16.46 -2.54 -1.08
N GLN A 116 -15.66 -1.83 -1.87
CA GLN A 116 -15.64 -2.01 -3.33
C GLN A 116 -14.95 -3.32 -3.74
N ILE A 117 -13.93 -3.76 -2.97
CA ILE A 117 -13.21 -4.99 -3.28
C ILE A 117 -13.81 -6.22 -2.60
N LYS A 118 -14.63 -6.04 -1.56
CA LYS A 118 -15.26 -7.11 -0.76
C LYS A 118 -15.93 -8.22 -1.59
N PRO A 119 -16.67 -7.93 -2.68
CA PRO A 119 -17.29 -8.98 -3.49
C PRO A 119 -16.28 -9.92 -4.18
N PHE A 120 -15.05 -9.48 -4.34
CA PHE A 120 -13.99 -10.24 -5.00
C PHE A 120 -13.10 -10.98 -4.01
N VAL A 121 -13.22 -10.76 -2.69
CA VAL A 121 -12.33 -11.37 -1.71
C VAL A 121 -12.73 -12.82 -1.44
N ALA A 122 -11.77 -13.74 -1.60
CA ALA A 122 -11.92 -15.17 -1.38
C ALA A 122 -10.68 -15.81 -0.73
#